data_AF-A0A920GKA2-F1
#
_entry.id   AF-A0A920GKA2-F1
#
_cell.length_a   1.000
_cell.length_b   1.000
_cell.length_c   1.000
_cell.angle_alpha   90.00
_cell.angle_beta   90.00
_cell.angle_gamma   90.00
#
_symmetry.space_group_name_H-M   'P 1'
#
loop_
_entity.id
_entity.type
_entity.pdbx_description
1 polymer ?
#
loop_
_entity_poly.entity_id
_entity_poly.type
_entity_poly.pdbx_seq_one_letter_code
_entity_poly.pdbx_strand_id
1 'polypeptide(L)'
;MKKFLIILFSLNFLICSKSVLADEILKGFDAYKNKDYQLAFDIWSKLAIEGDPIAQNSLGVMLQKGEGTEMNFLLSYTWFKKSAESGYTPAQVSLGYIYDQGMGIDQNKIKAFMWWKIASMHGDSDAMTLLKLLSNEINENDQKIAINLADKCVKNNFKAC
;
A
#
# COMPACT_ATOMS: atom_id res chain seq x y z
N MET A 1 -34.10 -3.68 -27.54
CA MET A 1 -33.09 -4.77 -27.57
C MET A 1 -31.63 -4.31 -27.76
N LYS A 2 -31.33 -3.11 -28.28
CA LYS A 2 -29.93 -2.66 -28.50
C LYS A 2 -29.18 -2.12 -27.26
N LYS A 3 -29.86 -1.81 -26.15
CA LYS A 3 -29.20 -1.30 -24.92
C LYS A 3 -28.56 -2.39 -24.03
N PHE A 4 -28.96 -3.66 -24.16
CA PHE A 4 -28.41 -4.75 -23.35
C PHE A 4 -27.10 -5.32 -23.90
N LEU A 5 -26.88 -5.23 -25.23
CA LEU A 5 -25.69 -5.79 -25.89
C LEU A 5 -24.40 -4.98 -25.60
N ILE A 6 -24.52 -3.66 -25.42
CA ILE A 6 -23.39 -2.76 -25.13
C ILE A 6 -22.86 -3.01 -23.71
N ILE A 7 -23.76 -3.26 -22.74
CA ILE A 7 -23.38 -3.51 -21.35
C ILE A 7 -22.58 -4.82 -21.25
N LEU A 8 -23.01 -5.89 -21.93
CA LEU A 8 -22.30 -7.18 -21.94
C LEU A 8 -20.91 -7.10 -22.60
N PHE A 9 -20.74 -6.28 -23.65
CA PHE A 9 -19.44 -6.07 -24.29
C PHE A 9 -18.47 -5.30 -23.37
N SER A 10 -18.96 -4.25 -22.70
CA SER A 10 -18.18 -3.51 -21.70
C SER A 10 -17.87 -4.34 -20.46
N LEU A 11 -18.80 -5.19 -20.00
CA LEU A 11 -18.60 -6.07 -18.85
C LEU A 11 -17.57 -7.15 -19.15
N ASN A 12 -17.64 -7.80 -20.32
CA ASN A 12 -16.64 -8.78 -20.74
C ASN A 12 -15.25 -8.17 -20.98
N PHE A 13 -15.17 -6.93 -21.50
CA PHE A 13 -13.90 -6.22 -21.65
C PHE A 13 -13.31 -5.80 -20.28
N LEU A 14 -14.16 -5.39 -19.33
CA LEU A 14 -13.76 -5.05 -17.96
C LEU A 14 -13.36 -6.30 -17.14
N ILE A 15 -14.01 -7.43 -17.37
CA ILE A 15 -13.66 -8.73 -16.74
C ILE A 15 -12.33 -9.25 -17.32
N CYS A 16 -12.13 -9.15 -18.64
CA CYS A 16 -10.92 -9.60 -19.33
C CYS A 16 -9.69 -8.76 -18.94
N SER A 17 -9.83 -7.44 -18.78
CA SER A 17 -8.73 -6.58 -18.31
C SER A 17 -8.30 -6.88 -16.88
N LYS A 18 -9.23 -7.15 -15.96
CA LYS A 18 -8.90 -7.54 -14.58
C LYS A 18 -8.20 -8.89 -14.47
N SER A 19 -8.57 -9.88 -15.30
CA SER A 19 -7.86 -11.17 -15.32
C SER A 19 -6.46 -11.07 -15.90
N VAL A 20 -6.26 -10.24 -16.94
CA VAL A 20 -4.94 -10.01 -17.54
C VAL A 20 -3.99 -9.29 -16.57
N LEU A 21 -4.48 -8.31 -15.81
CA LEU A 21 -3.69 -7.63 -14.77
C LEU A 21 -3.25 -8.58 -13.65
N ALA A 22 -4.11 -9.52 -13.26
CA ALA A 22 -3.78 -10.56 -12.28
C ALA A 22 -2.67 -11.51 -12.78
N ASP A 23 -2.61 -11.79 -14.07
CA ASP A 23 -1.52 -12.59 -14.65
C ASP A 23 -0.20 -11.81 -14.73
N GLU A 24 -0.24 -10.49 -14.94
CA GLU A 24 0.97 -9.65 -14.99
C GLU A 24 1.59 -9.45 -13.61
N ILE A 25 0.80 -9.25 -12.55
CA ILE A 25 1.36 -9.09 -11.19
C ILE A 25 2.10 -10.35 -10.73
N LEU A 26 1.60 -11.54 -11.08
CA LEU A 26 2.23 -12.83 -10.75
C LEU A 26 3.58 -12.99 -11.43
N LYS A 27 3.72 -12.54 -12.68
CA LYS A 27 5.03 -12.53 -13.38
C LYS A 27 6.07 -11.69 -12.65
N GLY A 28 5.66 -10.57 -12.06
CA GLY A 28 6.54 -9.75 -11.22
C GLY A 28 7.02 -10.51 -9.98
N PHE A 29 6.12 -11.23 -9.30
CA PHE A 29 6.49 -12.08 -8.15
C PHE A 29 7.40 -13.25 -8.55
N ASP A 30 7.14 -13.89 -9.68
CA ASP A 30 7.98 -14.99 -10.19
C ASP A 30 9.38 -14.48 -10.57
N ALA A 31 9.47 -13.34 -11.24
CA ALA A 31 10.74 -12.68 -11.55
C ALA A 31 11.52 -12.36 -10.27
N TYR A 32 10.86 -11.76 -9.27
CA TYR A 32 11.45 -11.45 -7.98
C TYR A 32 11.96 -12.69 -7.25
N LYS A 33 11.17 -13.76 -7.21
CA LYS A 33 11.55 -15.04 -6.60
C LYS A 33 12.76 -15.67 -7.29
N ASN A 34 12.87 -15.50 -8.60
CA ASN A 34 14.01 -15.94 -9.40
C ASN A 34 15.19 -14.96 -9.37
N LYS A 35 15.11 -13.89 -8.57
CA LYS A 35 16.11 -12.81 -8.44
C LYS A 35 16.36 -12.02 -9.73
N ASP A 36 15.42 -12.08 -10.67
CA ASP A 36 15.40 -11.16 -11.81
C ASP A 36 14.74 -9.85 -11.36
N TYR A 37 15.49 -9.10 -10.54
CA TYR A 37 14.99 -7.88 -9.90
C TYR A 37 14.71 -6.78 -10.91
N GLN A 38 15.46 -6.71 -12.01
CA GLN A 38 15.20 -5.72 -13.06
C GLN A 38 13.83 -5.98 -13.70
N LEU A 39 13.54 -7.23 -14.09
CA LEU A 39 12.25 -7.57 -14.67
C LEU A 39 11.09 -7.34 -13.68
N ALA A 40 11.27 -7.72 -12.41
CA ALA A 40 10.26 -7.47 -11.38
C ALA A 40 10.01 -5.95 -11.21
N PHE A 41 11.08 -5.15 -11.19
CA PHE A 41 10.99 -3.70 -11.08
C PHE A 41 10.22 -3.09 -12.27
N ASP A 42 10.52 -3.52 -13.49
CA ASP A 42 9.89 -3.00 -14.70
C ASP A 42 8.38 -3.35 -14.73
N ILE A 43 8.03 -4.59 -14.39
CA ILE A 43 6.64 -5.06 -14.33
C ILE A 43 5.85 -4.27 -13.27
N TRP A 44 6.36 -4.20 -12.04
CA TRP A 44 5.66 -3.49 -10.97
C TRP A 44 5.64 -1.99 -11.19
N SER A 45 6.65 -1.39 -11.84
CA SER A 45 6.63 0.02 -12.23
C SER A 45 5.48 0.32 -13.20
N LYS A 46 5.31 -0.51 -14.23
CA LYS A 46 4.20 -0.38 -15.19
C LYS A 46 2.84 -0.47 -14.47
N LEU A 47 2.62 -1.53 -13.70
CA LEU A 47 1.35 -1.78 -13.01
C LEU A 47 1.06 -0.73 -11.91
N ALA A 48 2.09 -0.23 -11.23
CA ALA A 48 1.94 0.81 -10.21
C ALA A 48 1.45 2.13 -10.80
N ILE A 49 1.92 2.49 -12.01
CA ILE A 49 1.44 3.66 -12.77
C ILE A 49 -0.04 3.49 -13.16
N GLU A 50 -0.47 2.27 -13.49
CA GLU A 50 -1.87 1.94 -13.78
C GLU A 50 -2.77 1.93 -12.54
N GLY A 51 -2.17 2.02 -11.34
CA GLY A 51 -2.89 2.15 -10.08
C GLY A 51 -3.07 0.85 -9.32
N ASP A 52 -2.39 -0.23 -9.69
CA ASP A 52 -2.50 -1.49 -8.95
C ASP A 52 -1.84 -1.37 -7.57
N PRO A 53 -2.58 -1.57 -6.47
CA PRO A 53 -2.05 -1.34 -5.13
C PRO A 53 -1.01 -2.39 -4.70
N ILE A 54 -1.08 -3.61 -5.24
CA ILE A 54 -0.09 -4.65 -4.95
C ILE A 54 1.24 -4.28 -5.61
N ALA A 55 1.20 -3.85 -6.87
CA ALA A 55 2.38 -3.36 -7.59
C ALA A 55 2.99 -2.13 -6.92
N GLN A 56 2.17 -1.16 -6.50
CA GLN A 56 2.65 0.02 -5.76
C GLN A 56 3.37 -0.37 -4.46
N ASN A 57 2.80 -1.30 -3.69
CA ASN A 57 3.44 -1.81 -2.47
C ASN A 57 4.76 -2.53 -2.79
N SER A 58 4.77 -3.44 -3.76
CA SER A 58 5.97 -4.19 -4.15
C SER A 58 7.08 -3.27 -4.67
N LEU A 59 6.73 -2.26 -5.49
CA LEU A 59 7.67 -1.25 -5.96
C LEU A 59 8.25 -0.43 -4.80
N GLY A 60 7.41 -0.08 -3.83
CA GLY A 60 7.83 0.56 -2.57
C GLY A 60 8.90 -0.26 -1.84
N VAL A 61 8.71 -1.58 -1.74
CA VAL A 61 9.69 -2.51 -1.14
C VAL A 61 10.99 -2.55 -1.94
N MET A 62 10.92 -2.68 -3.27
CA MET A 62 12.13 -2.74 -4.12
C MET A 62 12.98 -1.47 -3.98
N LEU A 63 12.35 -0.30 -3.91
CA LEU A 63 13.02 0.99 -3.70
C LEU A 63 13.67 1.11 -2.31
N GLN A 64 13.13 0.49 -1.26
CA GLN A 64 13.82 0.47 0.05
C GLN A 64 15.05 -0.43 0.04
N LYS A 65 15.01 -1.50 -0.77
CA LYS A 65 16.08 -2.50 -0.82
C LYS A 65 17.14 -2.20 -1.89
N GLY A 66 16.84 -1.33 -2.86
CA GLY A 66 17.67 -1.12 -4.04
C GLY A 66 17.72 -2.37 -4.93
N GLU A 67 16.61 -3.10 -5.04
CA GLU A 67 16.50 -4.28 -5.89
C GLU A 67 15.97 -3.86 -7.26
N GLY A 68 16.73 -4.10 -8.33
CA GLY A 68 16.35 -3.69 -9.70
C GLY A 68 16.39 -2.17 -9.92
N THR A 69 16.85 -1.40 -8.93
CA THR A 69 16.95 0.06 -8.94
C THR A 69 17.90 0.53 -7.82
N GLU A 70 18.18 1.83 -7.76
CA GLU A 70 18.87 2.42 -6.60
C GLU A 70 17.93 2.60 -5.42
N MET A 71 18.48 2.57 -4.20
CA MET A 71 17.71 2.80 -2.99
C MET A 71 17.14 4.23 -2.97
N ASN A 72 15.82 4.35 -2.74
CA ASN A 72 15.15 5.65 -2.67
C ASN A 72 13.95 5.62 -1.72
N PHE A 73 14.19 6.01 -0.46
CA PHE A 73 13.17 6.01 0.59
C PHE A 73 12.03 7.00 0.33
N LEU A 74 12.30 8.17 -0.26
CA LEU A 74 11.26 9.16 -0.55
C LEU A 74 10.29 8.67 -1.64
N LEU A 75 10.83 8.05 -2.69
CA LEU A 75 9.99 7.47 -3.75
C LEU A 75 9.24 6.23 -3.23
N SER A 76 9.89 5.42 -2.39
CA SER A 76 9.25 4.30 -1.70
C SER A 76 8.03 4.77 -0.87
N TYR A 77 8.21 5.79 -0.03
CA TYR A 77 7.11 6.43 0.72
C TYR A 77 5.96 6.83 -0.20
N THR A 78 6.27 7.44 -1.33
CA THR A 78 5.26 7.90 -2.29
C THR A 78 4.40 6.74 -2.81
N TRP A 79 5.02 5.59 -3.10
CA TRP A 79 4.30 4.41 -3.59
C TRP A 79 3.52 3.68 -2.49
N PHE A 80 4.10 3.51 -1.30
CA PHE A 80 3.37 2.97 -0.16
C PHE A 80 2.17 3.83 0.22
N LYS A 81 2.29 5.17 0.17
CA LYS A 81 1.17 6.08 0.40
C LYS A 81 0.02 5.83 -0.56
N LYS A 82 0.30 5.77 -1.87
CA LYS A 82 -0.72 5.49 -2.89
C LYS A 82 -1.41 4.14 -2.67
N SER A 83 -0.66 3.10 -2.32
CA SER A 83 -1.21 1.76 -2.06
C SER A 83 -2.05 1.72 -0.78
N ALA A 84 -1.57 2.35 0.31
CA ALA A 84 -2.28 2.43 1.57
C ALA A 84 -3.60 3.22 1.45
N GLU A 85 -3.59 4.34 0.71
CA GLU A 85 -4.78 5.14 0.36
C GLU A 85 -5.74 4.41 -0.60
N SER A 86 -5.30 3.31 -1.22
CA SER A 86 -6.17 2.41 -1.98
C SER A 86 -6.77 1.30 -1.10
N GLY A 87 -6.50 1.31 0.21
CA GLY A 87 -7.01 0.33 1.17
C GLY A 87 -6.20 -0.96 1.28
N TYR A 88 -4.98 -1.01 0.71
CA TYR A 88 -4.16 -2.22 0.78
C TYR A 88 -3.46 -2.36 2.12
N THR A 89 -3.92 -3.30 2.94
CA THR A 89 -3.47 -3.49 4.33
C THR A 89 -1.95 -3.64 4.49
N PRO A 90 -1.23 -4.43 3.67
CA PRO A 90 0.24 -4.53 3.79
C PRO A 90 0.97 -3.19 3.60
N ALA A 91 0.46 -2.32 2.72
CA ALA A 91 1.00 -0.99 2.54
C ALA A 91 0.66 -0.05 3.70
N GLN A 92 -0.49 -0.21 4.35
CA GLN A 92 -0.83 0.53 5.56
C GLN A 92 0.14 0.18 6.70
N VAL A 93 0.50 -1.09 6.86
CA VAL A 93 1.53 -1.52 7.83
C VAL A 93 2.89 -0.91 7.49
N SER A 94 3.31 -1.01 6.23
CA SER A 94 4.59 -0.48 5.75
C SER A 94 4.69 1.04 5.90
N LEU A 95 3.61 1.76 5.62
CA LEU A 95 3.54 3.20 5.78
C LEU A 95 3.60 3.62 7.26
N GLY A 96 3.00 2.82 8.15
CA GLY A 96 3.16 3.00 9.59
C GLY A 96 4.63 2.91 10.02
N TYR A 97 5.36 1.91 9.53
CA TYR A 97 6.81 1.80 9.77
C TYR A 97 7.60 2.99 9.22
N ILE A 98 7.28 3.46 8.01
CA ILE A 98 7.96 4.61 7.41
C ILE A 98 7.81 5.85 8.29
N TYR A 99 6.60 6.13 8.78
CA TYR A 99 6.39 7.25 9.69
C TYR A 99 7.05 7.04 11.05
N ASP A 100 7.04 5.82 11.58
CA ASP A 100 7.66 5.52 12.87
C ASP A 100 9.19 5.67 12.83
N GLN A 101 9.81 5.36 11.70
CA GLN A 101 11.27 5.38 11.56
C GLN A 101 11.79 6.62 10.82
N GLY A 102 10.93 7.44 10.22
CA GLY A 102 11.33 8.59 9.41
C GLY A 102 12.08 8.20 8.13
N MET A 103 11.62 7.15 7.43
CA MET A 103 12.31 6.64 6.24
C MET A 103 11.99 7.50 5.01
N GLY A 104 12.89 8.41 4.66
CA GLY A 104 12.73 9.31 3.51
C GLY A 104 11.78 10.48 3.73
N ILE A 105 11.22 10.58 4.94
CA ILE A 105 10.35 11.67 5.43
C ILE A 105 10.62 11.89 6.92
N ASP A 106 10.11 12.96 7.50
CA ASP A 106 10.22 13.16 8.95
C ASP A 106 9.43 12.12 9.75
N GLN A 107 9.99 11.71 10.89
CA GLN A 107 9.33 10.81 11.82
C GLN A 107 8.02 11.43 12.34
N ASN A 108 6.97 10.62 12.40
CA ASN A 108 5.67 11.01 12.94
C ASN A 108 4.94 9.82 13.57
N LYS A 109 5.13 9.63 14.88
CA LYS A 109 4.51 8.53 15.64
C LYS A 109 2.98 8.58 15.65
N ILE A 110 2.36 9.76 15.59
CA ILE A 110 0.89 9.88 15.49
C ILE A 110 0.39 9.29 14.17
N LYS A 111 1.06 9.59 13.05
CA LYS A 111 0.72 9.00 11.75
C LYS A 111 1.07 7.52 11.68
N ALA A 112 2.15 7.08 12.31
CA ALA A 112 2.46 5.66 12.42
C ALA A 112 1.34 4.89 13.12
N PHE A 113 0.94 5.38 14.31
CA PHE A 113 -0.16 4.83 15.09
C PHE A 113 -1.47 4.83 14.28
N MET A 114 -1.76 5.92 13.59
CA MET A 114 -2.95 6.03 12.73
C MET A 114 -2.98 4.93 11.66
N TRP A 115 -1.90 4.74 10.91
CA TRP A 115 -1.85 3.75 9.84
C TRP A 115 -1.91 2.31 10.35
N TRP A 116 -1.21 1.99 11.45
CA TRP A 116 -1.34 0.69 12.09
C TRP A 116 -2.72 0.47 12.70
N LYS A 117 -3.38 1.53 13.19
CA LYS A 117 -4.76 1.44 13.67
C LYS A 117 -5.69 1.03 12.53
N ILE A 118 -5.56 1.64 11.35
CA ILE A 118 -6.33 1.26 10.17
C ILE A 118 -6.07 -0.20 9.79
N ALA A 119 -4.80 -0.60 9.68
CA ALA A 119 -4.45 -1.99 9.33
C ALA A 119 -5.01 -3.01 10.34
N SER A 120 -4.98 -2.67 11.65
CA SER A 120 -5.55 -3.52 12.70
C SER A 120 -7.07 -3.67 12.59
N MET A 121 -7.79 -2.64 12.10
CA MET A 121 -9.24 -2.73 11.84
C MET A 121 -9.56 -3.70 10.71
N HIS A 122 -8.59 -3.97 9.84
CA HIS A 122 -8.66 -5.00 8.80
C HIS A 122 -8.12 -6.37 9.26
N GLY A 123 -7.84 -6.54 10.55
CA GLY A 123 -7.44 -7.82 11.14
C GLY A 123 -5.95 -8.14 11.06
N ASP A 124 -5.09 -7.18 10.67
CA ASP A 124 -3.65 -7.40 10.58
C ASP A 124 -3.01 -7.57 11.97
N SER A 125 -2.41 -8.73 12.22
CA SER A 125 -1.83 -9.10 13.53
C SER A 125 -0.54 -8.34 13.84
N ASP A 126 0.24 -8.02 12.81
CA ASP A 126 1.49 -7.29 12.96
C ASP A 126 1.18 -5.85 13.37
N ALA A 127 0.19 -5.23 12.73
CA ALA A 127 -0.32 -3.91 13.10
C ALA A 127 -0.82 -3.87 14.55
N MET A 128 -1.56 -4.88 15.02
CA MET A 128 -2.01 -4.96 16.42
C MET A 128 -0.83 -5.01 17.39
N THR A 129 0.22 -5.76 17.05
CA THR A 129 1.44 -5.87 17.86
C THR A 129 2.19 -4.55 17.90
N LEU A 130 2.35 -3.90 16.75
CA LEU A 130 3.04 -2.61 16.61
C LEU A 130 2.32 -1.49 17.36
N LEU A 131 0.99 -1.45 17.32
CA LEU A 131 0.20 -0.53 18.14
C LEU A 131 0.49 -0.70 19.62
N LYS A 132 0.52 -1.94 20.12
CA LYS A 132 0.78 -2.21 21.54
C LYS A 132 2.17 -1.74 21.95
N LEU A 133 3.17 -1.88 21.08
CA LEU A 133 4.52 -1.37 21.31
C LEU A 133 4.51 0.16 21.36
N LEU A 134 3.97 0.80 20.32
CA LEU A 134 3.95 2.25 20.18
C LEU A 134 3.10 2.96 21.26
N SER A 135 2.04 2.31 21.76
CA SER A 135 1.23 2.82 22.88
C SER A 135 2.05 3.10 24.14
N ASN A 136 3.21 2.45 24.32
CA ASN A 136 4.09 2.72 25.46
C ASN A 136 5.00 3.93 25.23
N GLU A 137 5.10 4.41 23.99
CA GLU A 137 6.02 5.47 23.59
C GLU A 137 5.34 6.84 23.39
N ILE A 138 4.03 6.85 23.13
CA ILE A 138 3.24 8.08 22.96
C ILE A 138 2.18 8.21 24.06
N ASN A 139 1.92 9.45 24.47
CA ASN A 139 0.93 9.74 25.52
C ASN A 139 -0.51 9.42 25.05
N GLU A 140 -1.44 9.27 26.00
CA GLU A 140 -2.83 8.93 25.71
C GLU A 140 -3.56 9.96 24.82
N ASN A 141 -3.17 11.23 24.88
CA ASN A 141 -3.78 12.27 24.06
C ASN A 141 -3.40 12.09 22.58
N ASP A 142 -2.14 11.80 22.29
CA ASP A 142 -1.65 11.51 20.95
C ASP A 142 -2.26 10.23 20.38
N GLN A 143 -2.46 9.22 21.22
CA GLN A 143 -3.21 8.01 20.84
C GLN A 143 -4.65 8.35 20.42
N LYS A 144 -5.36 9.17 21.21
CA LYS A 144 -6.73 9.62 20.88
C LYS A 144 -6.77 10.40 19.57
N ILE A 145 -5.80 11.28 19.33
CA ILE A 145 -5.67 12.02 18.07
C ILE A 145 -5.48 11.03 16.90
N ALA A 146 -4.53 10.10 17.02
CA ALA A 146 -4.26 9.10 15.99
C ALA A 146 -5.48 8.23 15.67
N ILE A 147 -6.23 7.79 16.69
CA ILE A 147 -7.45 7.00 16.53
C ILE A 147 -8.53 7.81 15.79
N ASN A 148 -8.74 9.07 16.15
CA ASN A 148 -9.70 9.93 15.46
C ASN A 148 -9.32 10.13 13.99
N LEU A 149 -8.03 10.36 13.71
CA LEU A 149 -7.54 10.47 12.34
C LEU A 149 -7.76 9.16 11.56
N ALA A 150 -7.55 8.00 12.19
CA ALA A 150 -7.79 6.70 11.58
C ALA A 150 -9.27 6.50 11.24
N ASP A 151 -10.18 6.79 12.19
CA ASP A 151 -11.63 6.69 11.97
C ASP A 151 -12.10 7.62 10.84
N LYS A 152 -11.56 8.85 10.79
CA LYS A 152 -11.83 9.81 9.71
C LYS A 152 -11.32 9.31 8.36
N CYS A 153 -10.12 8.75 8.33
CA CYS A 153 -9.51 8.18 7.13
C CYS A 153 -10.36 7.02 6.58
N VAL A 154 -10.74 6.06 7.43
CA VAL A 154 -11.60 4.92 7.08
C VAL A 154 -12.96 5.42 6.57
N LYS A 155 -13.60 6.36 7.28
CA LYS A 155 -14.89 6.95 6.87
C LYS A 155 -14.84 7.61 5.49
N ASN A 156 -13.69 8.16 5.12
CA ASN A 156 -13.46 8.79 3.82
C ASN A 156 -12.93 7.81 2.75
N ASN A 157 -13.03 6.50 2.97
CA ASN A 157 -12.49 5.46 2.08
C ASN A 157 -11.00 5.70 1.77
N PHE A 158 -10.22 5.98 2.82
CA PHE A 158 -8.77 6.19 2.76
C PHE A 158 -8.30 7.38 1.91
N LYS A 159 -9.23 8.27 1.53
CA LYS A 159 -8.89 9.51 0.83
C LYS A 159 -8.42 10.59 1.81
N ALA A 160 -7.32 11.25 1.46
CA ALA A 160 -6.73 12.37 2.21
C ALA A 160 -6.31 11.99 3.64
N CYS A 161 -5.53 10.89 3.72
CA CYS A 161 -4.78 10.48 4.89
C CYS A 161 -3.27 10.83 4.69
#